data_AF-A0A9X4MEU1-F1
#
_entry.id   AF-A0A9X4MEU1-F1
#
_cell.length_a   1.000
_cell.length_b   1.000
_cell.length_c   1.000
_cell.angle_alpha   90.00
_cell.angle_beta   90.00
_cell.angle_gamma   90.00
#
_symmetry.space_group_name_H-M   'P 1'
#
loop_
_entity.id
_entity.type
_entity.pdbx_description
1 polymer ?
#
loop_
_entity_poly.entity_id
_entity_poly.type
_entity_poly.pdbx_seq_one_letter_code
_entity_poly.pdbx_strand_id
1 'polypeptide(L)' 'MTFRSYLESGGTTCPKCGSKAIKASAPPEKTGPGQVQVSMLCATCGARWRDTYILSKSEEL' A
#
# COMPACT_ATOMS: atom_id res chain seq x y z
N MET A 1 -4.48 -8.02 -12.10
CA MET A 1 -3.72 -8.03 -10.83
C MET A 1 -4.60 -7.47 -9.71
N THR A 2 -4.73 -8.17 -8.58
CA THR A 2 -5.48 -7.68 -7.41
C THR A 2 -4.60 -6.80 -6.53
N PHE A 3 -5.20 -5.79 -5.91
CA PHE A 3 -4.53 -4.82 -5.03
C PHE A 3 -3.71 -5.47 -3.90
N ARG A 4 -4.20 -6.60 -3.37
CA ARG A 4 -3.50 -7.42 -2.38
C ARG A 4 -2.17 -7.97 -2.90
N SER A 5 -2.14 -8.47 -4.13
CA SER A 5 -0.93 -8.99 -4.77
C SER A 5 0.08 -7.89 -5.10
N TYR A 6 -0.35 -6.64 -5.31
CA TYR A 6 0.55 -5.49 -5.51
C TYR A 6 1.29 -5.12 -4.22
N LEU A 7 0.57 -5.09 -3.08
CA LEU A 7 1.17 -4.87 -1.77
C LEU A 7 2.11 -6.02 -1.37
N GLU A 8 1.72 -7.27 -1.65
CA GLU A 8 2.53 -8.45 -1.35
C GLU A 8 3.74 -8.61 -2.30
N SER A 9 3.70 -8.06 -3.52
CA SER A 9 4.82 -8.09 -4.49
C SER A 9 5.94 -7.09 -4.20
N GLY A 10 5.94 -6.43 -3.04
CA GLY A 10 7.06 -5.58 -2.63
C GLY A 10 7.05 -4.17 -3.22
N GLY A 11 5.87 -3.62 -3.52
CA GLY A 11 5.74 -2.25 -4.03
C GLY A 11 6.16 -1.16 -3.04
N THR A 12 6.41 -1.47 -1.76
CA THR A 12 6.77 -0.47 -0.76
C THR A 12 7.78 -1.02 0.27
N THR A 13 8.73 -0.18 0.68
CA THR A 13 9.77 -0.50 1.66
C THR A 13 9.59 0.39 2.87
N CYS A 14 9.86 -0.12 4.08
CA CYS A 14 9.71 0.67 5.28
C CYS A 14 10.67 1.88 5.23
N PRO A 15 10.17 3.13 5.29
CA PRO A 15 11.03 4.32 5.24
C PRO A 15 11.89 4.48 6.49
N LYS A 16 11.56 3.77 7.58
CA LYS A 16 12.28 3.85 8.85
C LYS A 16 13.45 2.87 8.95
N CYS A 17 13.29 1.64 8.47
CA CYS A 17 14.29 0.59 8.66
C CYS A 17 14.70 -0.15 7.38
N GLY A 18 14.15 0.21 6.22
CA GLY A 18 14.47 -0.44 4.94
C GLY A 18 13.91 -1.86 4.77
N SER A 19 13.13 -2.35 5.73
CA SER A 19 12.52 -3.70 5.64
C SER A 19 11.39 -3.74 4.61
N LYS A 20 11.32 -4.85 3.87
CA LYS A 20 10.23 -5.16 2.93
C LYS A 20 9.07 -5.91 3.58
N ALA A 21 9.19 -6.24 4.88
CA ALA A 21 8.14 -6.93 5.63
C ALA A 21 7.00 -5.95 5.99
N ILE A 22 6.23 -5.54 4.97
CA ILE A 22 5.13 -4.59 5.10
C ILE A 22 3.81 -5.34 5.13
N LYS A 23 2.96 -5.01 6.11
CA LYS A 23 1.62 -5.52 6.26
C LYS A 23 0.63 -4.37 6.12
N ALA A 24 -0.50 -4.62 5.47
CA ALA A 24 -1.64 -3.72 5.57
C ALA A 24 -2.22 -3.86 6.98
N SER A 25 -2.25 -2.77 7.75
CA SER A 25 -2.85 -2.77 9.09
C SER A 25 -4.38 -2.66 9.04
N ALA A 26 -4.92 -2.20 7.91
CA ALA A 26 -6.34 -2.04 7.67
C ALA A 26 -6.64 -2.35 6.19
N PRO A 27 -7.88 -2.73 5.85
CA PRO A 27 -8.30 -2.81 4.47
C PRO A 27 -8.15 -1.45 3.77
N PRO A 28 -7.91 -1.43 2.45
CA PRO A 28 -7.87 -0.19 1.67
C PRO A 28 -9.18 0.57 1.78
N GLU A 29 -9.11 1.86 2.11
CA GLU A 29 -10.25 2.76 2.18
C GLU A 29 -10.31 3.63 0.92
N LYS A 30 -11.49 3.73 0.30
CA LYS A 30 -11.69 4.63 -0.85
C LYS A 30 -11.93 6.04 -0.30
N THR A 31 -11.01 6.96 -0.57
CA THR A 31 -11.10 8.35 -0.11
C THR A 31 -11.68 9.31 -1.16
N GLY A 32 -11.78 8.87 -2.41
CA GLY A 32 -12.32 9.67 -3.50
C GLY A 32 -12.46 8.89 -4.82
N PRO A 33 -12.92 9.55 -5.89
CA PRO A 33 -13.00 8.94 -7.22
C PRO A 33 -11.59 8.56 -7.70
N GLY A 34 -11.32 7.26 -7.80
CA GLY A 34 -10.01 6.74 -8.19
C GLY A 34 -8.93 6.92 -7.12
N GLN A 35 -9.25 7.21 -5.86
CA GLN A 35 -8.26 7.32 -4.79
C GLN A 35 -8.52 6.28 -3.70
N VAL A 36 -7.47 5.53 -3.37
CA VAL A 36 -7.48 4.49 -2.35
C VAL A 36 -6.36 4.76 -1.37
N GLN A 37 -6.72 4.95 -0.11
CA GLN A 37 -5.78 5.10 0.98
C GLN A 37 -5.58 3.76 1.70
N VAL A 38 -4.32 3.43 2.02
CA VAL A 38 -3.96 2.20 2.69
C VAL A 38 -3.07 2.47 3.88
N SER A 39 -3.48 1.96 5.03
CA SER A 39 -2.67 2.00 6.24
C SER A 39 -1.66 0.85 6.23
N MET A 40 -0.39 1.19 6.15
CA MET A 40 0.73 0.25 6.16
C MET A 40 1.42 0.19 7.51
N LEU A 41 1.90 -1.00 7.87
CA LEU A 41 2.64 -1.31 9.07
C LEU A 41 3.88 -2.12 8.70
N CYS A 42 5.05 -1.68 9.14
CA CYS A 42 6.25 -2.50 9.09
C CYS A 42 6.21 -3.53 10.22
N ALA A 43 6.23 -4.82 9.86
CA ALA A 43 6.28 -5.91 10.83
C ALA A 43 7.63 -6.01 11.56
N THR A 44 8.68 -5.37 11.05
CA THR A 44 10.03 -5.40 11.64
C THR A 44 10.24 -4.34 12.72
N CYS A 45 9.96 -3.07 12.40
CA CYS A 45 10.22 -1.95 13.32
C CYS A 45 8.95 -1.33 13.91
N GLY A 46 7.76 -1.82 13.54
CA GLY A 46 6.48 -1.31 14.00
C GLY A 46 6.09 0.05 13.42
N ALA A 47 6.86 0.62 12.49
CA ALA A 47 6.53 1.89 11.85
C ALA A 47 5.20 1.80 11.10
N ARG A 48 4.39 2.85 11.19
CA ARG A 48 3.09 2.95 10.53
C ARG A 48 3.08 4.19 9.64
N TRP A 49 2.58 4.04 8.43
CA TRP A 49 2.35 5.16 7.51
C TRP A 49 1.12 4.87 6.66
N ARG A 50 0.67 5.88 5.93
CA ARG A 50 -0.46 5.75 5.01
C ARG A 50 0.03 6.07 3.62
N ASP A 51 -0.33 5.21 2.69
CA ASP A 51 -0.05 5.41 1.28
C ASP A 51 -1.37 5.71 0.56
N THR A 52 -1.32 6.61 -0.41
CA THR A 52 -2.49 7.00 -1.19
C THR A 52 -2.23 6.62 -2.63
N TYR A 53 -2.95 5.61 -3.09
CA TYR A 53 -2.90 5.13 -4.46
C TYR A 53 -3.98 5.82 -5.29
N ILE A 54 -3.56 6.43 -6.39
CA ILE A 54 -4.47 6.90 -7.42
C ILE A 54 -4.69 5.73 -8.38
N LEU A 55 -5.84 5.08 -8.26
CA LEU A 55 -6.34 4.13 -9.25
C LEU A 55 -6.77 4.92 -10.49
N SER A 56 -5.79 5.32 -11.31
CA SER A 56 -6.07 5.66 -12.70
C SER A 56 -6.63 4.40 -13.35
N LYS A 57 -7.80 4.51 -13.98
CA LYS A 57 -8.35 3.46 -14.84
C LYS A 57 -7.21 3.05 -15.77
N SER A 58 -6.72 1.82 -15.66
CA SER A 58 -5.68 1.33 -16.56
C SER A 58 -6.23 1.48 -17.97
N GLU A 59 -5.80 2.51 -18.69
CA GLU A 59 -5.94 2.56 -20.14
C GLU A 59 -5.07 1.44 -20.66
N GLU A 60 -5.76 0.36 -21.04
CA GLU A 60 -5.23 -0.69 -21.90
C GLU A 60 -4.73 0.01 -23.18
N LEU A 61 -3.42 0.03 -23.38
CA LEU A 61 -2.79 0.39 -24.65
C LEU A 61 -1.93 -0.78 -25.14
#